data_AF-A0A2E9IQ47-F1
#
_entry.id   AF-A0A2E9IQ47-F1
#
_cell.length_a   1.000
_cell.length_b   1.000
_cell.length_c   1.000
_cell.angle_alpha   90.00
_cell.angle_beta   90.00
_cell.angle_gamma   90.00
#
_symmetry.space_group_name_H-M   'P 1'
#
loop_
_entity.id
_entity.type
_entity.pdbx_description
1 polymer ?
#
loop_
_entity_poly.entity_id
_entity_poly.type
_entity_poly.pdbx_seq_one_letter_code
_entity_poly.pdbx_strand_id
1 'polypeptide(L)'
;MSDVHYAPLPVSTKSHKDSETDKYHTFVNLALCLAAITGVELVLVYLPFNATFIFTVLLTLSLFKFVAVIAWFMHLLYDKLLLTLAFGTGMAIATGTFVALGSLISRSNVDLDAITAF
;
A
#
# COMPACT_ATOMS: atom_id res chain seq x y z
N MET A 1 57.89 -28.52 20.03
CA MET A 1 56.51 -28.61 19.52
C MET A 1 55.70 -27.70 20.42
N SER A 2 55.27 -26.54 19.93
CA SER A 2 54.55 -25.54 20.72
C SER A 2 53.08 -25.93 20.82
N ASP A 3 52.62 -26.29 22.02
CA ASP A 3 51.22 -26.62 22.29
C ASP A 3 50.36 -25.36 22.12
N VAL A 4 49.78 -25.23 20.92
CA VAL A 4 48.86 -24.14 20.58
C VAL A 4 47.60 -24.31 21.44
N HIS A 5 47.50 -23.47 22.47
CA HIS A 5 46.34 -23.42 23.37
C HIS A 5 45.15 -22.81 22.61
N TYR A 6 44.31 -23.68 22.04
CA TYR A 6 43.05 -23.26 21.43
C TYR A 6 42.05 -22.88 22.54
N ALA A 7 41.92 -21.59 22.79
CA ALA A 7 40.79 -21.07 23.57
C ALA A 7 39.51 -21.29 22.75
N PRO A 8 38.50 -22.05 23.24
CA PRO A 8 37.25 -22.20 22.52
C PRO A 8 36.57 -20.83 22.44
N LEU A 9 36.36 -20.36 21.21
CA LEU A 9 35.61 -19.14 20.96
C LEU A 9 34.18 -19.32 21.53
N PRO A 10 33.59 -18.30 22.18
CA PRO A 10 32.21 -18.40 22.64
C PRO A 10 31.31 -18.60 21.42
N VAL A 11 30.84 -19.83 21.21
CA VAL A 11 29.82 -20.11 20.21
C VAL A 11 28.56 -19.42 20.70
N SER A 12 28.16 -18.35 20.00
CA SER A 12 26.89 -17.68 20.24
C SER A 12 25.78 -18.67 19.90
N THR A 13 25.27 -19.40 20.89
CA THR A 13 24.13 -20.33 20.77
C THR A 13 22.81 -19.60 20.56
N LYS A 14 22.82 -18.38 19.99
CA LYS A 14 21.61 -17.74 19.47
C LYS A 14 21.41 -18.24 18.06
N SER A 15 20.60 -19.29 17.96
CA SER A 15 20.06 -19.83 16.72
C SER A 15 19.54 -18.69 15.84
N HIS A 16 20.30 -18.31 14.82
CA HIS A 16 19.95 -17.27 13.83
C HIS A 16 18.74 -17.66 12.95
N LYS A 17 18.07 -18.79 13.21
CA LYS A 17 16.92 -19.27 12.45
C LYS A 17 15.56 -18.77 12.96
N ASP A 18 15.48 -18.34 14.21
CA ASP A 18 14.19 -17.97 14.84
C ASP A 18 13.68 -16.59 14.35
N SER A 19 14.59 -15.66 14.08
CA SER A 19 14.25 -14.28 13.69
C SER A 19 13.82 -14.09 12.23
N GLU A 20 14.06 -15.09 11.36
CA GLU A 20 13.59 -15.02 9.97
C GLU A 20 12.13 -15.44 9.85
N THR A 21 11.68 -16.43 10.64
CA THR A 21 10.33 -17.02 10.53
C THR A 21 9.22 -16.05 10.95
N ASP A 22 9.45 -15.23 11.99
CA ASP A 22 8.46 -14.25 12.49
C ASP A 22 8.07 -13.17 11.47
N LYS A 23 9.01 -12.78 10.61
CA LYS A 23 8.76 -11.78 9.55
C LYS A 23 7.78 -12.33 8.52
N TYR A 24 7.95 -13.57 8.09
CA TYR A 24 7.06 -14.21 7.12
C TYR A 24 5.64 -14.38 7.64
N HIS A 25 5.47 -14.74 8.91
CA HIS A 25 4.14 -14.86 9.52
C HIS A 25 3.39 -13.52 9.57
N THR A 26 4.11 -12.43 9.77
CA THR A 26 3.52 -11.09 9.79
C THR A 26 2.97 -10.68 8.41
N PHE A 27 3.72 -10.96 7.32
CA PHE A 27 3.25 -10.66 5.96
C PHE A 27 2.04 -11.49 5.56
N VAL A 28 2.07 -12.79 5.87
CA VAL A 28 0.96 -13.71 5.54
C VAL A 28 -0.30 -13.34 6.32
N ASN A 29 -0.17 -12.99 7.60
CA ASN A 29 -1.31 -12.58 8.42
C ASN A 29 -1.93 -11.27 7.91
N LEU A 30 -1.11 -10.30 7.47
CA LEU A 30 -1.61 -9.07 6.88
C LEU A 30 -2.32 -9.33 5.55
N ALA A 31 -1.73 -10.18 4.68
CA ALA A 31 -2.36 -10.62 3.43
C ALA A 31 -3.75 -11.21 3.66
N LEU A 32 -3.85 -12.12 4.65
CA LEU A 32 -5.09 -12.79 5.02
C LEU A 32 -6.12 -11.79 5.55
N CYS A 33 -5.70 -10.83 6.36
CA CYS A 33 -6.56 -9.77 6.88
C CYS A 33 -7.12 -8.89 5.74
N LEU A 34 -6.26 -8.45 4.81
CA LEU A 34 -6.71 -7.69 3.64
C LEU A 34 -7.71 -8.49 2.79
N ALA A 35 -7.41 -9.77 2.56
CA ALA A 35 -8.28 -10.68 1.83
C ALA A 35 -9.67 -10.81 2.50
N ALA A 36 -9.70 -10.95 3.82
CA ALA A 36 -10.93 -10.99 4.60
C ALA A 36 -11.73 -9.68 4.47
N ILE A 37 -11.06 -8.53 4.53
CA ILE A 37 -11.70 -7.22 4.33
C ILE A 37 -12.30 -7.11 2.92
N THR A 38 -11.64 -7.61 1.87
CA THR A 38 -12.25 -7.67 0.51
C THR A 38 -13.45 -8.61 0.45
N GLY A 39 -13.41 -9.75 1.15
CA GLY A 39 -14.56 -10.65 1.23
C GLY A 39 -15.77 -9.96 1.86
N VAL A 40 -15.57 -9.25 2.98
CA VAL A 40 -16.62 -8.49 3.65
C VAL A 40 -17.14 -7.34 2.77
N GLU A 41 -16.25 -6.62 2.10
CA GLU A 41 -16.64 -5.53 1.19
C GLU A 41 -17.53 -6.03 0.05
N LEU A 42 -17.18 -7.16 -0.56
CA LEU A 42 -17.99 -7.77 -1.61
C LEU A 42 -19.39 -8.12 -1.10
N VAL A 43 -19.51 -8.73 0.08
CA VAL A 43 -20.82 -9.03 0.69
C VAL A 43 -21.61 -7.75 0.98
N LEU A 44 -20.94 -6.69 1.45
CA LEU A 44 -21.58 -5.42 1.76
C LEU A 44 -22.17 -4.74 0.51
N VAL A 45 -21.51 -4.87 -0.65
CA VAL A 45 -22.01 -4.38 -1.95
C VAL A 45 -23.31 -5.07 -2.39
N TYR A 46 -23.49 -6.34 -2.06
CA TYR A 46 -24.70 -7.08 -2.39
C TYR A 46 -25.89 -6.78 -1.47
N LEU A 47 -25.69 -6.10 -0.33
CA LEU A 47 -26.79 -5.69 0.53
C LEU A 47 -27.46 -4.43 0.00
N PRO A 48 -28.81 -4.33 0.03
CA PRO A 48 -29.57 -3.18 -0.44
C PRO A 48 -29.53 -2.02 0.59
N PHE A 49 -28.34 -1.59 0.99
CA PHE A 49 -28.16 -0.38 1.80
C PHE A 49 -28.23 0.89 0.95
N ASN A 50 -28.18 2.05 1.60
CA ASN A 50 -28.11 3.33 0.93
C ASN A 50 -26.84 3.44 0.07
N ALA A 51 -27.00 3.79 -1.22
CA ALA A 51 -25.91 3.84 -2.19
C ALA A 51 -24.77 4.80 -1.78
N THR A 52 -25.09 5.94 -1.14
CA THR A 52 -24.08 6.87 -0.65
C THR A 52 -23.23 6.24 0.45
N PHE A 53 -23.85 5.51 1.38
CA PHE A 53 -23.14 4.82 2.45
C PHE A 53 -22.19 3.74 1.90
N ILE A 54 -22.68 2.92 0.97
CA ILE A 54 -21.87 1.90 0.30
C ILE A 54 -20.68 2.56 -0.40
N PHE A 55 -20.90 3.60 -1.19
CA PHE A 55 -19.84 4.30 -1.91
C PHE A 55 -18.76 4.85 -0.99
N THR A 56 -19.14 5.52 0.11
CA THR A 56 -18.18 6.06 1.08
C THR A 56 -17.35 4.96 1.76
N VAL A 57 -17.98 3.84 2.12
CA VAL A 57 -17.28 2.71 2.75
C VAL A 57 -16.32 2.05 1.78
N LEU A 58 -16.74 1.80 0.53
CA LEU A 58 -15.88 1.22 -0.50
C LEU A 58 -14.69 2.13 -0.81
N LEU A 59 -14.91 3.43 -0.94
CA LEU A 59 -13.84 4.40 -1.17
C LEU A 59 -12.82 4.36 -0.02
N THR A 60 -13.31 4.34 1.22
CA THR A 60 -12.47 4.31 2.43
C THR A 60 -11.68 3.00 2.52
N LEU A 61 -12.32 1.85 2.31
CA LEU A 61 -11.68 0.54 2.34
C LEU A 61 -10.67 0.35 1.21
N SER A 62 -10.96 0.87 0.02
CA SER A 62 -10.03 0.86 -1.12
C SER A 62 -8.76 1.66 -0.79
N LEU A 63 -8.91 2.87 -0.25
CA LEU A 63 -7.77 3.72 0.13
C LEU A 63 -6.97 3.07 1.27
N PHE A 64 -7.64 2.51 2.27
CA PHE A 64 -6.99 1.81 3.38
C PHE A 64 -6.17 0.62 2.90
N LYS A 65 -6.74 -0.22 2.02
CA LYS A 65 -6.04 -1.37 1.44
C LYS A 65 -4.82 -0.94 0.63
N PHE A 66 -4.97 0.10 -0.18
CA PHE A 66 -3.85 0.65 -0.93
C PHE A 66 -2.70 1.08 0.00
N VAL A 67 -3.00 1.84 1.06
CA VAL A 67 -2.01 2.28 2.06
C VAL A 67 -1.37 1.10 2.79
N ALA A 68 -2.17 0.11 3.20
CA ALA A 68 -1.67 -1.09 3.87
C ALA A 68 -0.73 -1.90 2.96
N VAL A 69 -1.03 -2.01 1.67
CA VAL A 69 -0.17 -2.69 0.69
C VAL A 69 1.16 -1.95 0.51
N ILE A 70 1.14 -0.63 0.30
CA ILE A 70 2.39 0.12 0.06
C ILE A 70 3.28 0.19 1.31
N ALA A 71 2.69 0.27 2.51
CA ALA A 71 3.44 0.37 3.75
C ALA A 71 4.09 -0.96 4.15
N TRP A 72 3.38 -2.09 3.98
CA TRP A 72 3.86 -3.41 4.41
C TRP A 72 4.39 -4.29 3.26
N PHE A 73 3.67 -4.45 2.16
CA PHE A 73 4.12 -5.34 1.07
C PHE A 73 5.27 -4.73 0.26
N MET A 74 5.23 -3.42 0.01
CA MET A 74 6.38 -2.70 -0.58
C MET A 74 7.46 -2.35 0.45
N HIS A 75 7.29 -2.74 1.72
CA HIS A 75 8.26 -2.49 2.79
C HIS A 75 8.64 -1.01 3.01
N LEU A 76 7.87 -0.04 2.50
CA LEU A 76 8.24 1.38 2.60
C LEU A 76 8.46 1.87 4.04
N LEU A 77 7.82 1.24 5.03
CA LEU A 77 8.02 1.58 6.44
C LEU A 77 9.42 1.16 6.96
N TYR A 78 10.05 0.17 6.33
CA TYR A 78 11.33 -0.43 6.74
C TYR A 78 12.48 -0.16 5.75
N ASP A 79 12.18 0.36 4.57
CA ASP A 79 13.15 0.64 3.52
C ASP A 79 13.73 2.07 3.62
N LYS A 80 14.71 2.40 2.78
CA LYS A 80 15.35 3.72 2.76
C LYS A 80 14.38 4.79 2.27
N LEU A 81 14.50 5.99 2.87
CA LEU A 81 13.64 7.15 2.56
C LEU A 81 13.59 7.53 1.07
N LEU A 82 14.63 7.20 0.29
CA LEU A 82 14.65 7.40 -1.16
C LEU A 82 13.60 6.56 -1.91
N LEU A 83 13.36 5.30 -1.50
CA LEU A 83 12.34 4.44 -2.11
C LEU A 83 10.93 4.96 -1.81
N THR A 84 10.70 5.39 -0.57
CA THR A 84 9.45 6.03 -0.15
C THR A 84 9.21 7.34 -0.90
N LEU A 85 10.26 8.14 -1.10
CA LEU A 85 10.17 9.39 -1.84
C LEU A 85 9.91 9.14 -3.34
N ALA A 86 10.60 8.18 -3.95
CA ALA A 86 10.39 7.83 -5.36
C ALA A 86 8.96 7.29 -5.62
N PHE A 87 8.42 6.50 -4.69
CA PHE A 87 7.03 6.07 -4.76
C PHE A 87 6.05 7.24 -4.54
N GLY A 88 6.32 8.08 -3.54
CA GLY A 88 5.51 9.25 -3.22
C GLY A 88 5.45 10.29 -4.35
N THR A 89 6.57 10.53 -5.05
CA THR A 89 6.59 11.41 -6.23
C THR A 89 5.80 10.80 -7.38
N GLY A 90 5.88 9.48 -7.61
CA GLY A 90 5.04 8.79 -8.58
C GLY A 90 3.54 8.93 -8.27
N MET A 91 3.15 8.77 -7.00
CA MET A 91 1.77 8.98 -6.56
C MET A 91 1.33 10.44 -6.78
N ALA A 92 2.17 11.41 -6.41
CA ALA A 92 1.89 12.83 -6.59
C ALA A 92 1.71 13.20 -8.07
N ILE A 93 2.56 12.67 -8.96
CA ILE A 93 2.45 12.90 -10.41
C ILE A 93 1.17 12.26 -10.96
N ALA A 94 0.84 11.04 -10.54
CA ALA A 94 -0.37 10.34 -11.01
C ALA A 94 -1.64 11.08 -10.57
N THR A 95 -1.77 11.42 -9.29
CA THR A 95 -2.93 12.15 -8.76
C THR A 95 -2.99 13.56 -9.35
N GLY A 96 -1.86 14.25 -9.47
CA GLY A 96 -1.78 15.57 -10.09
C GLY A 96 -2.22 15.56 -11.55
N THR A 97 -1.78 14.57 -12.33
CA THR A 97 -2.18 14.43 -13.74
C THR A 97 -3.67 14.10 -13.86
N PHE A 98 -4.21 13.21 -13.00
CA PHE A 98 -5.63 12.90 -12.99
C PHE A 98 -6.50 14.14 -12.70
N VAL A 99 -6.11 14.93 -11.70
CA VAL A 99 -6.81 16.18 -11.34
C VAL A 99 -6.67 17.22 -12.46
N ALA A 100 -5.47 17.38 -13.04
CA ALA A 100 -5.23 18.32 -14.14
C ALA A 100 -6.07 17.98 -15.37
N LEU A 101 -6.11 16.71 -15.77
CA LEU A 101 -6.95 16.25 -16.90
C LEU A 101 -8.44 16.44 -16.59
N GLY A 102 -8.89 16.11 -15.37
CA GLY A 102 -10.26 16.36 -14.95
C GLY A 102 -10.63 17.84 -15.02
N SER A 103 -9.72 18.73 -14.60
CA SER A 103 -9.92 20.18 -14.69
C SER A 103 -9.96 20.68 -16.13
N LEU A 104 -9.10 20.12 -17.00
CA LEU A 104 -9.01 20.51 -18.42
C LEU A 104 -10.25 20.07 -19.22
N ILE A 105 -10.80 18.90 -18.92
CA ILE A 105 -12.01 18.38 -19.58
C ILE A 105 -13.30 19.00 -18.99
N SER A 106 -13.22 19.66 -17.83
CA SER A 106 -14.38 20.28 -17.18
C SER A 106 -15.01 21.35 -18.08
N ARG A 107 -16.31 21.17 -18.38
CA ARG A 107 -17.09 22.08 -19.23
C ARG A 107 -17.16 23.52 -18.70
N SER A 108 -16.89 23.76 -17.42
CA SER A 108 -16.87 25.14 -16.89
C SER A 108 -15.63 25.93 -17.33
N ASN A 109 -14.54 25.25 -17.71
CA ASN A 109 -13.29 25.88 -18.16
C ASN A 109 -13.16 25.91 -19.68
N VAL A 110 -14.14 25.34 -20.39
CA VAL A 110 -14.19 25.28 -21.85
C VAL A 110 -15.34 26.18 -22.29
N ASP A 111 -15.04 27.20 -23.07
CA ASP A 111 -16.08 28.07 -23.64
C ASP A 111 -16.76 27.32 -24.79
N LEU A 112 -17.73 26.47 -24.45
CA LEU A 112 -18.49 25.68 -25.44
C LEU A 112 -19.33 26.57 -26.35
N ASP A 113 -19.71 27.77 -25.89
CA ASP A 113 -20.52 28.72 -26.65
C ASP A 113 -19.77 29.23 -27.90
N ALA A 114 -18.45 29.42 -27.83
CA ALA A 114 -17.61 29.76 -28.98
C ALA A 114 -17.49 28.63 -30.01
N ILE A 115 -17.70 27.37 -29.61
CA ILE A 115 -17.58 26.20 -30.49
C ILE A 115 -18.92 25.89 -31.15
N THR A 116 -20.05 26.12 -30.47
CA THR A 116 -21.41 25.91 -31.01
C THR A 116 -21.95 27.08 -31.82
N ALA A 117 -21.21 28.19 -31.90
CA ALA A 117 -21.58 29.39 -32.67
C ALA A 117 -21.25 29.30 -34.18
N PHE A 118 -20.71 28.16 -34.66
CA PHE A 118 -20.48 27.84 -36.07
C PHE A 118 -21.44 26.74 -36.53
#